data_AF-A0A431PSM3-F1
#
_entry.id   AF-A0A431PSM3-F1
#
_cell.length_a   1.000
_cell.length_b   1.000
_cell.length_c   1.000
_cell.angle_alpha   90.00
_cell.angle_beta   90.00
_cell.angle_gamma   90.00
#
_symmetry.space_group_name_H-M   'P 1'
#
loop_
_entity.id
_entity.type
_entity.pdbx_description
1 polymer ?
#
loop_
_entity_poly.entity_id
_entity_poly.type
_entity_poly.pdbx_seq_one_letter_code
_entity_poly.pdbx_strand_id
1 'polypeptide(L)'
;MTHDPDASHWPAAARPEEIAASPDFLRRQEKLRALAAHFGHDPAIVTLSPERKVFPFLGQSFASEGEATPDGRVTLYYDPEMSDARLGCCLAHELQHLRYFAVREAWRAELPDGPLHRRFARFTPELLAARRGVSNYSNEHWDAWTGARQPRLFSDELAEGGSEPINETIAEVAKALYNWGPDVRIDPVWRELRDAIDAEYARLS
;
A
#
# COMPACT_ATOMS: atom_id res chain seq x y z
N MET A 1 49.10 -0.50 19.82
CA MET A 1 48.13 -1.50 19.35
C MET A 1 46.80 -0.80 19.26
N THR A 2 46.25 -0.88 18.05
CA THR A 2 44.96 -0.40 17.53
C THR A 2 43.89 -0.02 18.54
N HIS A 3 43.47 1.24 18.48
CA HIS A 3 42.14 1.67 18.92
C HIS A 3 41.10 0.93 18.07
N ASP A 4 40.24 0.15 18.71
CA ASP A 4 38.96 -0.24 18.12
C ASP A 4 38.14 1.04 17.91
N PRO A 5 37.69 1.35 16.68
CA PRO A 5 36.68 2.37 16.51
C PRO A 5 35.37 1.83 17.08
N ASP A 6 34.93 2.50 18.14
CA ASP A 6 33.66 2.34 18.81
C ASP A 6 32.49 2.29 17.80
N ALA A 7 31.93 1.09 17.61
CA ALA A 7 30.81 0.83 16.71
C ALA A 7 29.45 1.32 17.26
N SER A 8 29.45 2.17 18.29
CA SER A 8 28.24 2.74 18.89
C SER A 8 27.86 4.13 18.36
N HIS A 9 28.66 4.73 17.47
CA HIS A 9 28.34 5.99 16.81
C HIS A 9 27.72 5.76 15.43
N TRP A 10 26.47 5.32 15.39
CA TRP A 10 25.62 5.68 14.26
C TRP A 10 25.45 7.20 14.29
N PRO A 11 25.71 7.96 13.21
CA PRO A 11 25.38 9.37 13.21
C PRO A 11 23.90 9.47 13.56
N ALA A 12 23.57 10.36 14.51
CA ALA A 12 22.18 10.72 14.79
C ALA A 12 21.51 10.92 13.43
N ALA A 13 20.41 10.21 13.18
CA ALA A 13 19.67 10.34 11.94
C ALA A 13 19.53 11.84 11.65
N ALA A 14 20.04 12.30 10.50
CA ALA A 14 20.06 13.72 10.15
C ALA A 14 18.66 14.30 10.41
N ARG A 15 18.60 15.55 10.88
CA ARG A 15 17.30 16.14 11.22
C ARG A 15 16.39 16.14 9.99
N PRO A 16 15.06 16.02 10.12
CA PRO A 16 14.17 15.96 8.96
C PRO A 16 14.40 17.09 7.94
N GLU A 17 14.76 18.30 8.41
CA GLU A 17 15.07 19.44 7.54
C GLU A 17 16.37 19.24 6.75
N GLU A 18 17.37 18.59 7.35
CA GLU A 18 18.64 18.26 6.70
C GLU A 18 18.45 17.15 5.66
N ILE A 19 17.61 16.15 5.97
CA ILE A 19 17.22 15.10 5.01
C ILE A 19 16.49 15.73 3.83
N ALA A 20 15.48 16.57 4.08
CA ALA A 20 14.68 17.21 3.05
C ALA A 20 15.49 18.11 2.10
N ALA A 21 16.59 18.68 2.61
CA ALA A 21 17.52 19.49 1.82
C ALA A 21 18.61 18.67 1.09
N SER A 22 18.72 17.36 1.36
CA SER A 22 19.77 16.53 0.78
C SER A 22 19.57 16.31 -0.73
N PRO A 23 20.64 16.24 -1.54
CA PRO A 23 20.53 16.00 -2.97
C PRO A 23 19.81 14.69 -3.33
N ASP A 24 20.01 13.63 -2.54
CA ASP A 24 19.36 12.34 -2.79
C ASP A 24 17.86 12.39 -2.52
N PHE A 25 17.45 13.04 -1.44
CA PHE A 25 16.02 13.25 -1.14
C PHE A 25 15.32 14.02 -2.26
N LEU A 26 15.90 15.15 -2.71
CA LEU A 26 15.32 15.96 -3.79
C LEU A 26 15.21 15.16 -5.09
N ARG A 27 16.26 14.42 -5.46
CA ARG A 27 16.25 13.51 -6.63
C ARG A 27 15.13 12.47 -6.54
N ARG A 28 14.94 11.86 -5.38
CA ARG A 28 13.87 10.86 -5.16
C ARG A 28 12.48 11.49 -5.13
N GLN A 29 12.33 12.70 -4.62
CA GLN A 29 11.07 13.42 -4.64
C GLN A 29 10.63 13.73 -6.08
N GLU A 30 11.56 14.18 -6.93
CA GLU A 30 11.32 14.36 -8.36
C GLU A 30 10.96 13.04 -9.05
N LYS A 31 11.69 11.96 -8.74
CA LYS A 31 11.40 10.62 -9.24
C LYS A 31 10.02 10.13 -8.83
N LEU A 32 9.63 10.34 -7.57
CA LEU A 32 8.31 9.96 -7.04
C LEU A 32 7.18 10.67 -7.80
N ARG A 33 7.33 11.98 -8.04
CA ARG A 33 6.39 12.76 -8.85
C ARG A 33 6.30 12.27 -10.28
N ALA A 34 7.43 11.95 -10.91
CA ALA A 34 7.45 11.39 -12.26
C ALA A 34 6.78 10.00 -12.32
N LEU A 35 6.98 9.17 -11.30
CA LEU A 35 6.30 7.88 -11.18
C LEU A 35 4.78 8.04 -10.99
N ALA A 36 4.33 8.99 -10.16
CA ALA A 36 2.90 9.27 -10.01
C ALA A 36 2.25 9.62 -11.36
N ALA A 37 2.87 10.50 -12.14
CA ALA A 37 2.42 10.81 -13.50
C ALA A 37 2.42 9.58 -14.41
N HIS A 38 3.45 8.72 -14.32
CA HIS A 38 3.52 7.47 -15.08
C HIS A 38 2.37 6.50 -14.73
N PHE A 39 1.94 6.47 -13.48
CA PHE A 39 0.77 5.70 -13.03
C PHE A 39 -0.58 6.37 -13.34
N GLY A 40 -0.58 7.53 -14.02
CA GLY A 40 -1.79 8.28 -14.38
C GLY A 40 -2.40 9.08 -13.23
N HIS A 41 -1.63 9.41 -12.19
CA HIS A 41 -2.08 10.21 -11.04
C HIS A 41 -1.46 11.61 -11.05
N ASP A 42 -2.15 12.57 -10.43
CA ASP A 42 -1.61 13.92 -10.24
C ASP A 42 -0.37 13.87 -9.32
N PRO A 43 0.81 14.34 -9.76
CA PRO A 43 2.01 14.39 -8.92
C PRO A 43 1.85 15.15 -7.60
N ALA A 44 0.84 16.01 -7.47
CA ALA A 44 0.57 16.75 -6.24
C ALA A 44 0.02 15.88 -5.11
N ILE A 45 -0.50 14.68 -5.39
CA ILE A 45 -1.06 13.79 -4.35
C ILE A 45 0.01 12.99 -3.61
N VAL A 46 1.23 12.91 -4.16
CA VAL A 46 2.34 12.14 -3.60
C VAL A 46 3.34 13.03 -2.87
N THR A 47 3.71 12.62 -1.67
CA THR A 47 4.73 13.29 -0.86
C THR A 47 5.81 12.29 -0.46
N LEU A 48 7.07 12.68 -0.58
CA LEU A 48 8.18 12.00 0.08
C LEU A 48 8.40 12.69 1.42
N SER A 49 8.26 11.97 2.52
CA SER A 49 8.46 12.51 3.87
C SER A 49 9.88 12.22 4.35
N PRO A 50 10.60 13.21 4.91
CA PRO A 50 11.88 12.99 5.58
C PRO A 50 11.71 12.32 6.95
N GLU A 51 10.48 12.25 7.46
CA GLU A 51 10.15 11.58 8.72
C GLU A 51 10.05 10.07 8.52
N ARG A 52 10.11 9.32 9.62
CA ARG A 52 9.86 7.89 9.65
C ARG A 52 8.56 7.63 10.40
N LYS A 53 7.71 6.77 9.85
CA LYS A 53 6.56 6.23 10.57
C LYS A 53 6.85 4.82 11.05
N VAL A 54 6.62 4.60 12.34
CA VAL A 54 6.75 3.31 12.98
C VAL A 54 5.42 2.96 13.62
N PHE A 55 4.99 1.69 13.50
CA PHE A 55 3.73 1.23 14.04
C PHE A 55 3.86 -0.17 14.66
N PRO A 56 3.08 -0.48 15.70
CA PRO A 56 3.02 -1.82 16.25
C PRO A 56 2.14 -2.72 15.38
N PHE A 57 2.60 -3.95 15.11
CA PHE A 57 1.85 -4.97 14.38
C PHE A 57 2.25 -6.36 14.88
N LEU A 58 1.30 -7.25 15.17
CA LEU A 58 1.56 -8.59 15.74
C LEU A 58 2.54 -8.61 16.95
N GLY A 59 2.47 -7.57 17.80
CA GLY A 59 3.36 -7.42 18.96
C GLY A 59 4.81 -7.02 18.65
N GLN A 60 5.12 -6.71 17.38
CA GLN A 60 6.40 -6.21 16.90
C GLN A 60 6.27 -4.77 16.39
N SER A 61 7.40 -4.11 16.18
CA SER A 61 7.46 -2.72 15.70
C SER A 61 7.99 -2.69 14.28
N PHE A 62 7.24 -2.10 13.36
CA PHE A 62 7.57 -2.04 11.93
C PHE A 62 7.71 -0.61 11.45
N ALA A 63 8.65 -0.37 10.53
CA ALA A 63 8.73 0.89 9.80
C ALA A 63 7.83 0.80 8.56
N SER A 64 6.93 1.77 8.41
CA SER A 64 6.10 1.90 7.22
C SER A 64 6.93 2.46 6.07
N GLU A 65 6.77 1.88 4.88
CA GLU A 65 7.36 2.40 3.63
C GLU A 65 6.51 3.51 3.02
N GLY A 66 5.19 3.47 3.26
CA GLY A 66 4.23 4.44 2.81
C GLY A 66 2.89 4.33 3.52
N GLU A 67 2.05 5.31 3.25
CA GLU A 67 0.64 5.32 3.62
C GLU A 67 -0.18 6.03 2.54
N ALA A 68 -1.37 5.49 2.28
CA ALA A 68 -2.42 6.14 1.55
C ALA A 68 -3.54 6.55 2.51
N THR A 69 -4.07 7.77 2.36
CA THR A 69 -5.18 8.27 3.17
C THR A 69 -6.47 8.33 2.36
N PRO A 70 -7.65 8.09 2.98
CA PRO A 70 -8.94 8.13 2.28
C PRO A 70 -9.27 9.46 1.60
N ASP A 71 -8.61 10.56 1.98
CA ASP A 71 -8.76 11.88 1.35
C ASP A 71 -7.88 12.09 0.11
N GLY A 72 -7.28 11.01 -0.41
CA GLY A 72 -6.63 11.00 -1.72
C GLY A 72 -5.14 11.32 -1.71
N ARG A 73 -4.49 11.34 -0.54
CA ARG A 73 -3.04 11.59 -0.45
C ARG A 73 -2.24 10.31 -0.24
N VAL A 74 -1.03 10.30 -0.78
CA VAL A 74 -0.03 9.25 -0.56
C VAL A 74 1.24 9.86 -0.01
N THR A 75 1.74 9.30 1.08
CA THR A 75 3.05 9.65 1.65
C THR A 75 3.94 8.43 1.57
N LEU A 76 5.12 8.55 0.98
CA LEU A 76 6.19 7.56 1.14
C LEU A 76 7.23 8.10 2.11
N TYR A 77 7.76 7.23 2.98
CA TYR A 77 8.79 7.61 3.94
C TYR A 77 10.18 7.41 3.34
N TYR A 78 11.01 8.43 3.43
CA TYR A 78 12.36 8.40 2.87
C TYR A 78 13.23 7.36 3.59
N ASP A 79 13.86 6.53 2.78
CA ASP A 79 14.89 5.59 3.20
C ASP A 79 16.07 5.74 2.22
N PRO A 80 17.27 6.16 2.69
CA PRO A 80 18.43 6.31 1.82
C PRO A 80 18.86 4.99 1.16
N GLU A 81 18.49 3.84 1.74
CA GLU A 81 18.80 2.51 1.21
C GLU A 81 17.75 1.98 0.23
N MET A 82 16.58 2.65 0.14
CA MET A 82 15.55 2.27 -0.83
C MET A 82 16.10 2.46 -2.25
N SER A 83 15.88 1.52 -3.17
CA SER A 83 16.24 1.74 -4.58
C SER A 83 15.12 2.48 -5.32
N ASP A 84 15.41 3.06 -6.48
CA ASP A 84 14.38 3.63 -7.37
C ASP A 84 13.29 2.61 -7.73
N ALA A 85 13.67 1.32 -7.87
CA ALA A 85 12.73 0.24 -8.13
C ALA A 85 11.82 -0.04 -6.92
N ARG A 86 12.39 -0.08 -5.71
CA ARG A 86 11.62 -0.22 -4.45
C ARG A 86 10.69 0.97 -4.26
N LEU A 87 11.14 2.19 -4.54
CA LEU A 87 10.29 3.40 -4.51
C LEU A 87 9.08 3.26 -5.43
N GLY A 88 9.27 2.77 -6.66
CA GLY A 88 8.15 2.50 -7.57
C GLY A 88 7.22 1.40 -7.09
N CYS A 89 7.75 0.35 -6.46
CA CYS A 89 6.96 -0.71 -5.84
C CYS A 89 6.10 -0.19 -4.68
N CYS A 90 6.67 0.61 -3.78
CA CYS A 90 5.94 1.24 -2.69
C CYS A 90 4.84 2.16 -3.24
N LEU A 91 5.14 2.99 -4.25
CA LEU A 91 4.11 3.83 -4.86
C LEU A 91 2.98 3.00 -5.51
N ALA A 92 3.31 1.93 -6.23
CA ALA A 92 2.30 1.06 -6.84
C ALA A 92 1.35 0.45 -5.80
N HIS A 93 1.91 0.06 -4.64
CA HIS A 93 1.17 -0.45 -3.48
C HIS A 93 0.22 0.64 -2.92
N GLU A 94 0.74 1.81 -2.57
CA GLU A 94 -0.07 2.89 -1.97
C GLU A 94 -1.16 3.44 -2.90
N LEU A 95 -0.85 3.58 -4.20
CA LEU A 95 -1.86 3.99 -5.17
C LEU A 95 -3.00 2.98 -5.27
N GLN A 96 -2.74 1.70 -5.02
CA GLN A 96 -3.80 0.69 -5.02
C GLN A 96 -4.74 0.84 -3.82
N HIS A 97 -4.23 1.21 -2.64
CA HIS A 97 -5.07 1.58 -1.50
C HIS A 97 -5.97 2.76 -1.82
N LEU A 98 -5.45 3.81 -2.47
CA LEU A 98 -6.28 4.95 -2.91
C LEU A 98 -7.43 4.52 -3.83
N ARG A 99 -7.14 3.67 -4.82
CA ARG A 99 -8.16 3.13 -5.73
C ARG A 99 -9.21 2.34 -4.94
N TYR A 100 -8.77 1.51 -4.00
CA TYR A 100 -9.65 0.73 -3.14
C TYR A 100 -10.56 1.62 -2.30
N PHE A 101 -10.03 2.68 -1.67
CA PHE A 101 -10.82 3.61 -0.86
C PHE A 101 -11.87 4.33 -1.70
N ALA A 102 -11.52 4.86 -2.87
CA ALA A 102 -12.47 5.54 -3.74
C ALA A 102 -13.60 4.61 -4.20
N VAL A 103 -13.28 3.38 -4.61
CA VAL A 103 -14.29 2.39 -5.02
C VAL A 103 -15.14 1.91 -3.84
N ARG A 104 -14.55 1.76 -2.64
CA ARG A 104 -15.26 1.45 -1.40
C ARG A 104 -16.30 2.52 -1.07
N GLU A 105 -15.94 3.78 -1.15
CA GLU A 105 -16.87 4.90 -0.90
C GLU A 105 -18.01 4.92 -1.93
N ALA A 106 -17.69 4.75 -3.23
CA ALA A 106 -18.71 4.64 -4.27
C ALA A 106 -19.66 3.44 -4.06
N TRP A 107 -19.11 2.28 -3.68
CA TRP A 107 -19.88 1.08 -3.38
C TRP A 107 -20.80 1.28 -2.17
N ARG A 108 -20.34 1.95 -1.11
CA ARG A 108 -21.14 2.22 0.10
C ARG A 108 -22.25 3.24 -0.15
N ALA A 109 -22.04 4.18 -1.07
CA ALA A 109 -23.03 5.16 -1.46
C ALA A 109 -24.09 4.61 -2.44
N GLU A 110 -23.81 3.48 -3.09
CA GLU A 110 -24.75 2.82 -4.00
C GLU A 110 -25.91 2.16 -3.24
N LEU A 111 -27.08 2.11 -3.87
CA LEU A 111 -28.19 1.32 -3.34
C LEU A 111 -27.84 -0.17 -3.33
N PRO A 112 -28.31 -0.94 -2.33
CA PRO A 112 -28.23 -2.39 -2.37
C PRO A 112 -28.75 -2.93 -3.71
N ASP A 113 -28.02 -3.87 -4.31
CA ASP A 113 -28.27 -4.45 -5.64
C ASP A 113 -27.95 -3.56 -6.86
N GLY A 114 -27.26 -2.44 -6.64
CA GLY A 114 -26.72 -1.61 -7.72
C GLY A 114 -25.63 -2.31 -8.57
N PRO A 115 -25.24 -1.69 -9.70
CA PRO A 115 -24.18 -2.19 -10.57
C PRO A 115 -22.86 -2.55 -9.86
N LEU A 116 -22.37 -1.74 -8.93
CA LEU A 116 -21.14 -2.04 -8.16
C LEU A 116 -21.34 -3.25 -7.27
N HIS A 117 -22.46 -3.31 -6.53
CA HIS A 117 -22.79 -4.48 -5.71
C HIS A 117 -22.78 -5.77 -6.54
N ARG A 118 -23.43 -5.77 -7.72
CA ARG A 118 -23.44 -6.93 -8.61
C ARG A 118 -22.07 -7.30 -9.17
N ARG A 119 -21.27 -6.29 -9.56
CA ARG A 119 -19.92 -6.50 -10.10
C ARG A 119 -19.01 -7.19 -9.08
N PHE A 120 -19.09 -6.77 -7.83
CA PHE A 120 -18.24 -7.28 -6.77
C PHE A 120 -18.82 -8.46 -5.97
N ALA A 121 -20.10 -8.82 -6.19
CA ALA A 121 -20.81 -9.89 -5.46
C ALA A 121 -20.12 -11.25 -5.48
N ARG A 122 -19.36 -11.56 -6.55
CA ARG A 122 -18.64 -12.84 -6.67
C ARG A 122 -17.44 -12.97 -5.74
N PHE A 123 -16.91 -11.86 -5.21
CA PHE A 123 -15.76 -11.86 -4.30
C PHE A 123 -16.24 -12.02 -2.86
N THR A 124 -16.79 -13.19 -2.55
CA THR A 124 -17.36 -13.48 -1.22
C THR A 124 -16.26 -13.59 -0.16
N PRO A 125 -16.58 -13.33 1.13
CA PRO A 125 -15.64 -13.53 2.23
C PRO A 125 -14.98 -14.91 2.22
N GLU A 126 -15.75 -15.96 1.95
CA GLU A 126 -15.27 -17.35 1.93
C GLU A 126 -14.31 -17.59 0.78
N LEU A 127 -14.62 -17.04 -0.41
CA LEU A 127 -13.73 -17.13 -1.55
C LEU A 127 -12.40 -16.45 -1.25
N LEU A 128 -12.42 -15.21 -0.76
CA LEU A 128 -11.20 -14.44 -0.49
C LEU A 128 -10.37 -15.06 0.63
N ALA A 129 -11.02 -15.48 1.73
CA ALA A 129 -10.35 -16.17 2.84
C ALA A 129 -9.69 -17.48 2.41
N ALA A 130 -10.30 -18.23 1.47
CA ALA A 130 -9.69 -19.44 0.94
C ALA A 130 -8.44 -19.18 0.08
N ARG A 131 -8.26 -17.96 -0.46
CA ARG A 131 -7.08 -17.57 -1.24
C ARG A 131 -5.94 -17.00 -0.40
N ARG A 132 -6.24 -16.45 0.79
CA ARG A 132 -5.24 -15.84 1.68
C ARG A 132 -4.42 -14.74 0.98
N GLY A 133 -3.29 -14.33 1.54
CA GLY A 133 -2.43 -13.28 0.97
C GLY A 133 -1.57 -13.78 -0.20
N VAL A 134 -1.11 -12.85 -1.05
CA VAL A 134 -0.23 -13.13 -2.21
C VAL A 134 1.27 -12.98 -1.92
N SER A 135 1.60 -12.51 -0.72
CA SER A 135 2.96 -12.34 -0.21
C SER A 135 3.03 -12.71 1.26
N ASN A 136 4.23 -12.83 1.83
CA ASN A 136 4.36 -13.02 3.28
C ASN A 136 3.71 -11.86 4.05
N TYR A 137 3.94 -10.63 3.60
CA TYR A 137 3.40 -9.43 4.22
C TYR A 137 1.86 -9.42 4.24
N SER A 138 1.21 -9.61 3.08
CA SER A 138 -0.26 -9.69 3.07
C SER A 138 -0.79 -10.88 3.89
N ASN A 139 -0.07 -12.00 3.96
CA ASN A 139 -0.46 -13.11 4.83
C ASN A 139 -0.38 -12.78 6.33
N GLU A 140 0.56 -11.94 6.76
CA GLU A 140 0.61 -11.44 8.13
C GLU A 140 -0.65 -10.65 8.49
N HIS A 141 -1.22 -9.89 7.54
CA HIS A 141 -2.51 -9.23 7.74
C HIS A 141 -3.69 -10.19 7.89
N TRP A 142 -3.66 -11.31 7.16
CA TRP A 142 -4.64 -12.39 7.34
C TRP A 142 -4.49 -13.09 8.69
N ASP A 143 -3.27 -13.24 9.19
CA ASP A 143 -3.00 -13.84 10.51
C ASP A 143 -3.28 -12.89 11.67
N ALA A 144 -3.13 -11.58 11.45
CA ALA A 144 -3.46 -10.52 12.40
C ALA A 144 -4.97 -10.24 12.52
N TRP A 145 -5.80 -10.82 11.64
CA TRP A 145 -7.24 -10.59 11.66
C TRP A 145 -7.89 -11.16 12.92
N THR A 146 -8.54 -10.30 13.70
CA THR A 146 -9.22 -10.69 14.96
C THR A 146 -10.74 -10.55 14.94
N GLY A 147 -11.31 -10.18 13.79
CA GLY A 147 -12.75 -9.98 13.65
C GLY A 147 -13.55 -11.27 13.87
N ALA A 148 -14.76 -11.14 14.42
CA ALA A 148 -15.63 -12.29 14.72
C ALA A 148 -16.11 -13.07 13.47
N ARG A 149 -15.98 -12.47 12.28
CA ARG A 149 -16.31 -13.08 10.98
C ARG A 149 -15.12 -12.91 10.05
N GLN A 150 -15.13 -13.66 8.93
CA GLN A 150 -14.14 -13.45 7.88
C GLN A 150 -14.19 -12.01 7.35
N PRO A 151 -13.03 -11.44 6.95
CA PRO A 151 -12.98 -10.12 6.36
C PRO A 151 -13.82 -10.09 5.08
N ARG A 152 -14.44 -8.95 4.81
CA ARG A 152 -15.35 -8.76 3.67
C ARG A 152 -14.89 -7.59 2.83
N LEU A 153 -14.97 -7.75 1.52
CA LEU A 153 -14.65 -6.68 0.58
C LEU A 153 -15.42 -5.40 0.95
N PHE A 154 -14.72 -4.26 0.96
CA PHE A 154 -15.25 -2.93 1.26
C PHE A 154 -15.83 -2.72 2.69
N SER A 155 -15.59 -3.65 3.62
CA SER A 155 -15.84 -3.40 5.04
C SER A 155 -14.79 -2.44 5.64
N ASP A 156 -15.03 -1.99 6.87
CA ASP A 156 -14.03 -1.25 7.64
C ASP A 156 -13.17 -2.27 8.40
N GLU A 157 -12.30 -2.95 7.65
CA GLU A 157 -11.51 -4.08 8.15
C GLU A 157 -10.67 -3.69 9.38
N LEU A 158 -10.06 -2.50 9.35
CA LEU A 158 -9.26 -2.01 10.47
C LEU A 158 -10.10 -1.82 11.74
N ALA A 159 -11.31 -1.25 11.64
CA ALA A 159 -12.19 -1.07 12.78
C ALA A 159 -12.77 -2.40 13.30
N GLU A 160 -13.04 -3.36 12.41
CA GLU A 160 -13.68 -4.64 12.75
C GLU A 160 -12.71 -5.69 13.30
N GLY A 161 -11.50 -5.76 12.75
CA GLY A 161 -10.55 -6.84 13.03
C GLY A 161 -9.12 -6.41 13.33
N GLY A 162 -8.85 -5.10 13.37
CA GLY A 162 -7.54 -4.53 13.70
C GLY A 162 -6.47 -4.71 12.61
N SER A 163 -6.87 -5.16 11.41
CA SER A 163 -6.00 -5.42 10.26
C SER A 163 -6.83 -5.32 8.97
N GLU A 164 -6.21 -5.05 7.82
CA GLU A 164 -6.87 -4.91 6.51
C GLU A 164 -6.44 -5.98 5.49
N PRO A 165 -6.73 -7.28 5.74
CA PRO A 165 -6.22 -8.37 4.91
C PRO A 165 -6.57 -8.26 3.43
N ILE A 166 -7.78 -7.83 3.06
CA ILE A 166 -8.19 -7.72 1.65
C ILE A 166 -7.50 -6.53 0.99
N ASN A 167 -7.55 -5.35 1.62
CA ASN A 167 -6.94 -4.12 1.10
C ASN A 167 -5.43 -4.32 0.83
N GLU A 168 -4.72 -4.88 1.81
CA GLU A 168 -3.27 -5.16 1.74
C GLU A 168 -2.92 -6.22 0.69
N THR A 169 -3.74 -7.27 0.58
CA THR A 169 -3.52 -8.30 -0.45
C THR A 169 -3.61 -7.70 -1.86
N ILE A 170 -4.59 -6.82 -2.12
CA ILE A 170 -4.77 -6.19 -3.42
C ILE A 170 -3.63 -5.20 -3.71
N ALA A 171 -3.14 -4.47 -2.71
CA ALA A 171 -1.98 -3.59 -2.84
C ALA A 171 -0.69 -4.38 -3.15
N GLU A 172 -0.50 -5.54 -2.53
CA GLU A 172 0.62 -6.44 -2.83
C GLU A 172 0.55 -7.05 -4.24
N VAL A 173 -0.66 -7.25 -4.79
CA VAL A 173 -0.81 -7.59 -6.22
C VAL A 173 -0.29 -6.48 -7.12
N ALA A 174 -0.66 -5.21 -6.85
CA ALA A 174 -0.20 -4.08 -7.64
C ALA A 174 1.33 -3.92 -7.58
N LYS A 175 1.91 -4.07 -6.39
CA LYS A 175 3.36 -4.11 -6.17
C LYS A 175 4.03 -5.20 -7.01
N ALA A 176 3.49 -6.41 -6.97
CA ALA A 176 4.05 -7.55 -7.68
C ALA A 176 4.02 -7.34 -9.21
N LEU A 177 2.90 -6.86 -9.75
CA LEU A 177 2.74 -6.56 -11.17
C LEU A 177 3.71 -5.48 -11.64
N TYR A 178 3.93 -4.44 -10.84
CA TYR A 178 4.91 -3.41 -11.17
C TYR A 178 6.35 -3.95 -11.14
N ASN A 179 6.70 -4.74 -10.12
CA ASN A 179 8.06 -5.22 -9.94
C ASN A 179 8.49 -6.27 -10.98
N TRP A 180 7.58 -7.19 -11.30
CA TRP A 180 7.89 -8.38 -12.12
C TRP A 180 7.18 -8.39 -13.47
N GLY A 181 6.35 -7.39 -13.76
CA GLY A 181 5.59 -7.30 -15.01
C GLY A 181 4.33 -8.17 -15.03
N PRO A 182 3.61 -8.19 -16.18
CA PRO A 182 2.29 -8.82 -16.28
C PRO A 182 2.33 -10.34 -16.13
N ASP A 183 3.46 -10.98 -16.44
CA ASP A 183 3.64 -12.43 -16.45
C ASP A 183 3.88 -13.05 -15.06
N VAL A 184 4.03 -12.21 -14.03
CA VAL A 184 4.19 -12.69 -12.67
C VAL A 184 2.99 -13.54 -12.25
N ARG A 185 3.28 -14.72 -11.67
CA ARG A 185 2.24 -15.63 -11.21
C ARG A 185 1.58 -15.08 -9.95
N ILE A 186 0.33 -14.65 -10.09
CA ILE A 186 -0.55 -14.18 -9.02
C ILE A 186 -1.81 -15.03 -9.06
N ASP A 187 -2.42 -15.29 -7.90
CA ASP A 187 -3.71 -15.97 -7.86
C ASP A 187 -4.74 -15.22 -8.76
N PRO A 188 -5.42 -15.92 -9.68
CA PRO A 188 -6.32 -15.28 -10.62
C PRO A 188 -7.46 -14.48 -9.96
N VAL A 189 -7.95 -14.90 -8.79
CA VAL A 189 -9.03 -14.20 -8.07
C VAL A 189 -8.55 -12.83 -7.62
N TRP A 190 -7.34 -12.76 -7.05
CA TRP A 190 -6.76 -11.51 -6.57
C TRP A 190 -6.43 -10.55 -7.72
N ARG A 191 -5.88 -11.06 -8.82
CA ARG A 191 -5.65 -10.27 -10.03
C ARG A 191 -6.95 -9.71 -10.58
N GLU A 192 -7.98 -10.55 -10.69
CA GLU A 192 -9.28 -10.15 -11.21
C GLU A 192 -9.98 -9.12 -10.32
N LEU A 193 -9.88 -9.24 -8.99
CA LEU A 193 -10.39 -8.25 -8.06
C LEU A 193 -9.67 -6.91 -8.21
N ARG A 194 -8.34 -6.93 -8.25
CA ARG A 194 -7.51 -5.73 -8.48
C ARG A 194 -7.90 -5.04 -9.78
N ASP A 195 -8.01 -5.78 -10.88
CA ASP A 195 -8.39 -5.22 -12.18
C ASP A 195 -9.84 -4.69 -12.19
N ALA A 196 -10.75 -5.33 -11.44
CA ALA A 196 -12.11 -4.85 -11.28
C ALA A 196 -12.19 -3.52 -10.53
N ILE A 197 -11.35 -3.32 -9.50
CA ILE A 197 -11.20 -2.06 -8.75
C ILE A 197 -10.59 -0.98 -9.64
N ASP A 198 -9.51 -1.29 -10.36
CA ASP A 198 -8.85 -0.34 -11.26
C ASP A 198 -9.79 0.17 -12.35
N ALA A 199 -10.53 -0.75 -12.98
CA ALA A 199 -11.49 -0.41 -14.01
C ALA A 199 -12.63 0.46 -13.47
N GLU A 200 -13.02 0.30 -12.21
CA GLU A 200 -14.06 1.14 -11.60
C GLU A 200 -13.51 2.49 -11.19
N TYR A 201 -12.33 2.53 -10.57
CA TYR A 201 -11.65 3.77 -10.22
C TYR A 201 -11.48 4.70 -11.43
N ALA A 202 -11.10 4.15 -12.58
CA ALA A 202 -10.96 4.90 -13.84
C ALA A 202 -12.29 5.52 -14.35
N ARG A 203 -13.44 5.10 -13.82
CA ARG A 203 -14.76 5.69 -14.14
C ARG A 203 -15.20 6.75 -13.14
N LEU A 204 -14.58 6.76 -11.96
CA LEU A 204 -14.82 7.74 -10.89
C LEU A 204 -13.92 8.98 -11.01
N SER A 205 -12.85 8.89 -11.81
CA SER A 205 -11.80 9.90 -11.98
C SER A 205 -11.93 10.73 -13.26
#